data_AF-A0A2I2GQ73-F1
#
_entry.id   AF-A0A2I2GQ73-F1
#
_cell.length_a   1.000
_cell.length_b   1.000
_cell.length_c   1.000
_cell.angle_alpha   90.00
_cell.angle_beta   90.00
_cell.angle_gamma   90.00
#
_symmetry.space_group_name_H-M   'P 1'
#
loop_
_entity.id
_entity.type
_entity.pdbx_description
1 polymer ?
#
loop_
_entity_poly.entity_id
_entity_poly.type
_entity_poly.pdbx_seq_one_letter_code
_entity_poly.pdbx_strand_id
1 'polypeptide(L)'
;MARNLVNRLLLTCLAIIYHFSLVHAKPVQYCKFGYDTNPKHAEVDFCMGVTMHQNQSSDAYDMYLSMTVTRDSDLGWTAIGTGPVMAGSLMMIVYGDPNSKEPPTASVRTVEGHRQPKLLTSENADGADIRILETSWEPVTHDDTPSSSPTFLARIALVCYSCTSWPGVGDHPISATATSLPWIWAWNDNQKFDNFSSDVHLKMHKHHSRDGGWGNFYVDMARSIDTAENAPSPPSIRPGVRTLGTTDKTSTAFTWPKLGPVAQAHGWLMGLAFLLFFPGGVIAMRSQSSQAFKYHWIIQLVASLCVAVGAILGIVMSRSFRSPHQIAGLVVSLILGIQGVLGWRHHMAFLRIKRRTWISHTHIWGGRLIMIVGWVNIISGMLLAGFGWFWIVLMSVVLVGVAVGLTFWVRAFTNRKLRKGREGYDESEDALMPWKADQEGEYFVLGEEEEEDFVHDDVELSDMGDPGHGRDRSGPYDPILRKSDAN
;
A
#
# COMPACT_ATOMS: atom_id res chain seq x y z
N MET A 1 -44.62 56.45 11.65
CA MET A 1 -43.29 56.34 12.29
C MET A 1 -42.82 54.90 12.46
N ALA A 2 -43.53 54.01 13.16
CA ALA A 2 -43.04 52.66 13.53
C ALA A 2 -42.39 51.84 12.38
N ARG A 3 -42.99 51.78 11.18
CA ARG A 3 -42.41 51.07 10.01
C ARG A 3 -40.99 51.55 9.63
N ASN A 4 -40.70 52.85 9.76
CA ASN A 4 -39.37 53.39 9.44
C ASN A 4 -38.34 53.07 10.52
N LEU A 5 -38.77 52.90 11.78
CA LEU A 5 -37.90 52.47 12.87
C LEU A 5 -37.49 51.00 12.70
N VAL A 6 -38.46 50.14 12.38
CA VAL A 6 -38.24 48.70 12.11
C VAL A 6 -37.29 48.50 10.92
N ASN A 7 -37.51 49.19 9.79
CA ASN A 7 -36.60 49.07 8.64
C ASN A 7 -35.18 49.57 8.93
N ARG A 8 -35.03 50.64 9.74
CA ARG A 8 -33.70 51.13 10.15
C ARG A 8 -32.99 50.13 11.08
N LEU A 9 -33.70 49.57 12.05
CA LEU A 9 -33.20 48.50 12.92
C LEU A 9 -32.79 47.25 12.11
N LEU A 10 -33.60 46.85 11.13
CA LEU A 10 -33.30 45.71 10.26
C LEU A 10 -32.03 45.96 9.43
N LEU A 11 -31.89 47.16 8.84
CA LEU A 11 -30.69 47.56 8.09
C LEU A 11 -29.44 47.65 8.97
N THR A 12 -29.55 48.16 10.20
CA THR A 12 -28.41 48.18 11.13
C THR A 12 -28.04 46.77 11.60
N CYS A 13 -29.01 45.89 11.87
CA CYS A 13 -28.73 44.50 12.21
C CYS A 13 -28.09 43.75 11.03
N LEU A 14 -28.56 43.96 9.80
CA LEU A 14 -27.95 43.39 8.59
C LEU A 14 -26.53 43.93 8.37
N ALA A 15 -26.27 45.23 8.59
CA ALA A 15 -24.92 45.80 8.51
C ALA A 15 -23.99 45.24 9.60
N ILE A 16 -24.48 45.05 10.83
CA ILE A 16 -23.71 44.42 11.93
C ILE A 16 -23.40 42.95 11.58
N ILE A 17 -24.38 42.18 11.09
CA ILE A 17 -24.18 40.78 10.67
C ILE A 17 -23.20 40.69 9.48
N TYR A 18 -23.26 41.64 8.55
CA TYR A 18 -22.34 41.72 7.41
C TYR A 18 -20.90 42.04 7.87
N HIS A 19 -20.72 42.99 8.79
CA HIS A 19 -19.40 43.28 9.39
C HIS A 19 -18.85 42.14 10.26
N PHE A 20 -19.72 41.31 10.87
CA PHE A 20 -19.29 40.08 11.57
C PHE A 20 -18.89 38.92 10.64
N SER A 21 -19.00 39.09 9.32
CA SER A 21 -18.62 38.07 8.32
C SER A 21 -17.18 38.21 7.81
N LEU A 22 -16.31 38.89 8.55
CA LEU A 22 -14.85 38.79 8.37
C LEU A 22 -14.40 37.37 8.76
N VAL A 23 -14.21 36.51 7.75
CA VAL A 23 -13.63 35.17 7.90
C VAL A 23 -12.16 35.31 8.26
N HIS A 24 -11.89 35.56 9.54
CA HIS A 24 -10.55 35.45 10.10
C HIS A 24 -10.07 34.00 9.94
N ALA A 25 -8.81 33.84 9.53
CA ALA A 25 -8.13 32.55 9.54
C ALA A 25 -8.36 31.87 10.90
N LYS A 26 -8.90 30.65 10.88
CA LYS A 26 -9.14 29.91 12.13
C LYS A 26 -7.83 29.23 12.50
N PRO A 27 -7.33 29.39 13.74
CA PRO A 27 -6.02 28.89 14.11
C PRO A 27 -5.93 27.38 13.95
N VAL A 28 -4.80 26.94 13.41
CA VAL A 28 -4.44 25.54 13.25
C VAL A 28 -3.20 25.27 14.10
N GLN A 29 -3.28 24.25 14.95
CA GLN A 29 -2.28 23.94 15.98
C GLN A 29 -2.22 22.44 16.25
N TYR A 30 -1.01 21.90 16.41
CA TYR A 30 -0.78 20.54 16.93
C TYR A 30 0.24 20.60 18.06
N CYS A 31 -0.02 19.92 19.17
CA CYS A 31 0.88 19.82 20.31
C CYS A 31 1.02 18.39 20.82
N LYS A 32 2.21 18.11 21.36
CA LYS A 32 2.53 16.97 22.21
C LYS A 32 2.99 17.52 23.56
N PHE A 33 2.37 17.04 24.64
CA PHE A 33 2.69 17.38 26.02
C PHE A 33 3.33 16.16 26.66
N GLY A 34 4.65 16.07 26.56
CA GLY A 34 5.45 14.89 26.94
C GLY A 34 6.39 15.13 28.11
N TYR A 35 6.66 16.40 28.44
CA TYR A 35 7.70 16.79 29.39
C TYR A 35 7.48 16.25 30.82
N ASP A 36 6.23 16.10 31.24
CA ASP A 36 5.86 15.68 32.61
C ASP A 36 5.43 14.19 32.70
N THR A 37 5.63 13.40 31.65
CA THR A 37 5.09 12.03 31.53
C THR A 37 6.08 10.92 31.92
N ASN A 38 6.42 10.83 33.21
CA ASN A 38 7.23 9.76 33.84
C ASN A 38 8.70 9.68 33.33
N PRO A 39 9.73 9.87 34.19
CA PRO A 39 11.14 9.90 33.78
C PRO A 39 11.69 8.57 33.22
N LYS A 40 10.93 7.47 33.24
CA LYS A 40 11.28 6.23 32.54
C LYS A 40 10.85 6.19 31.07
N HIS A 41 10.01 7.13 30.63
CA HIS A 41 9.44 7.19 29.28
C HIS A 41 9.39 8.64 28.78
N ALA A 42 10.55 9.26 28.57
CA ALA A 42 10.62 10.58 27.97
C ALA A 42 9.81 10.63 26.65
N GLU A 43 8.84 11.54 26.58
CA GLU A 43 8.00 11.83 25.41
C GLU A 43 8.30 13.24 24.88
N VAL A 44 8.13 13.43 23.56
CA VAL A 44 8.40 14.73 22.93
C VAL A 44 7.44 15.80 23.45
N ASP A 45 7.98 16.98 23.76
CA ASP A 45 7.21 18.15 24.15
C ASP A 45 7.41 19.28 23.13
N PHE A 46 6.37 19.53 22.33
CA PHE A 46 6.37 20.61 21.35
C PHE A 46 4.96 21.04 20.97
N CYS A 47 4.83 22.25 20.47
CA CYS A 47 3.67 22.71 19.72
C CYS A 47 4.11 23.28 18.37
N MET A 48 3.22 23.21 17.39
CA MET A 48 3.31 23.96 16.14
C MET A 48 1.97 24.63 15.83
N GLY A 49 2.03 25.78 15.15
CA GLY A 49 0.87 26.51 14.64
C GLY A 49 1.14 26.98 13.21
N VAL A 50 0.13 26.92 12.35
CA VAL A 50 0.25 27.29 10.92
C VAL A 50 -0.85 28.26 10.50
N THR A 51 -0.47 29.27 9.72
CA THR A 51 -1.35 30.19 8.98
C THR A 51 -0.91 30.21 7.51
N MET A 52 -1.85 30.05 6.58
CA MET A 52 -1.62 30.28 5.15
C MET A 52 -2.08 31.69 4.80
N HIS A 53 -1.31 32.47 4.05
CA HIS A 53 -1.68 33.81 3.62
C HIS A 53 -1.69 33.88 2.09
N GLN A 54 -2.78 34.35 1.48
CA GLN A 54 -2.80 34.60 0.04
C GLN A 54 -2.14 35.96 -0.25
N ASN A 55 -0.93 35.91 -0.81
CA ASN A 55 -0.15 37.09 -1.12
C ASN A 55 -0.70 37.76 -2.40
N GLN A 56 -1.41 38.88 -2.23
CA GLN A 56 -2.08 39.58 -3.33
C GLN A 56 -1.13 40.11 -4.42
N SER A 57 0.17 40.26 -4.12
CA SER A 57 1.16 40.75 -5.10
C SER A 57 1.73 39.66 -6.01
N SER A 58 1.75 38.41 -5.55
CA SER A 58 2.27 37.26 -6.32
C SER A 58 1.20 36.25 -6.73
N ASP A 59 -0.01 36.36 -6.19
CA ASP A 59 -1.09 35.35 -6.21
C ASP A 59 -0.65 33.95 -5.73
N ALA A 60 0.42 33.91 -4.93
CA ALA A 60 0.93 32.71 -4.28
C ALA A 60 0.47 32.63 -2.82
N TYR A 61 0.62 31.44 -2.22
CA TYR A 61 0.33 31.24 -0.80
C TYR A 61 1.61 31.15 0.01
N ASP A 62 1.75 32.07 0.97
CA ASP A 62 2.83 32.10 1.95
C ASP A 62 2.40 31.30 3.19
N MET A 63 3.31 30.52 3.78
CA MET A 63 3.05 29.74 5.00
C MET A 63 3.82 30.32 6.18
N TYR A 64 3.09 30.83 7.17
CA TYR A 64 3.62 31.29 8.45
C TYR A 64 3.53 30.15 9.46
N LEU A 65 4.66 29.78 10.06
CA LEU A 65 4.79 28.65 10.98
C LEU A 65 5.40 29.15 12.29
N SER A 66 4.75 28.85 13.40
CA SER A 66 5.32 28.97 14.75
C SER A 66 5.55 27.58 15.32
N MET A 67 6.68 27.38 15.99
CA MET A 67 6.99 26.16 16.73
C MET A 67 7.49 26.54 18.13
N THR A 68 7.08 25.77 19.14
CA THR A 68 7.65 25.88 20.49
C THR A 68 8.10 24.51 20.98
N VAL A 69 9.23 24.45 21.70
CA VAL A 69 9.81 23.20 22.20
C VAL A 69 10.24 23.39 23.66
N THR A 70 9.75 22.53 24.56
CA THR A 70 10.09 22.58 25.98
C THR A 70 11.36 21.77 26.26
N ARG A 71 12.36 22.36 26.92
CA ARG A 71 13.68 21.76 27.16
C ARG A 71 14.26 22.19 28.51
N ASP A 72 15.05 21.32 29.12
CA ASP A 72 15.76 21.53 30.40
C ASP A 72 17.30 21.38 30.27
N SER A 73 17.76 20.99 29.08
CA SER A 73 19.12 20.55 28.81
C SER A 73 19.54 20.85 27.37
N ASP A 74 20.84 20.72 27.11
CA ASP A 74 21.50 20.88 25.82
C ASP A 74 21.38 19.63 24.91
N LEU A 75 20.75 18.56 25.41
CA LEU A 75 20.73 17.24 24.78
C LEU A 75 19.60 17.10 23.74
N GLY A 76 19.98 16.77 22.51
CA GLY A 76 19.01 16.36 21.50
C GLY A 76 18.36 17.49 20.72
N TRP A 77 17.39 17.09 19.90
CA TRP A 77 16.75 17.94 18.89
C TRP A 77 15.29 17.52 18.68
N THR A 78 14.44 18.46 18.31
CA THR A 78 13.03 18.22 17.96
C THR A 78 12.75 18.75 16.56
N ALA A 79 12.00 18.01 15.76
CA ALA A 79 11.71 18.34 14.38
C ALA A 79 10.24 18.12 14.00
N ILE A 80 9.78 18.92 13.04
CA ILE A 80 8.54 18.74 12.28
C ILE A 80 8.84 18.82 10.79
N GLY A 81 8.03 18.17 9.96
CA GLY A 81 8.19 18.21 8.51
C GLY A 81 6.89 18.02 7.76
N THR A 82 6.81 18.58 6.56
CA THR A 82 5.65 18.45 5.66
C THR A 82 5.66 17.11 4.92
N GLY A 83 4.48 16.57 4.61
CA GLY A 83 4.33 15.28 3.93
C GLY A 83 4.29 14.07 4.88
N PRO A 84 4.02 12.86 4.35
CA PRO A 84 3.83 11.64 5.15
C PRO A 84 5.13 10.88 5.47
N VAL A 85 6.26 11.25 4.87
CA VAL A 85 7.57 10.59 5.07
C VAL A 85 8.71 11.60 4.99
N MET A 86 9.84 11.27 5.61
CA MET A 86 11.05 12.08 5.70
C MET A 86 11.65 12.49 4.33
N ALA A 87 11.54 11.62 3.33
CA ALA A 87 12.10 11.85 2.00
C ALA A 87 11.30 12.91 1.23
N GLY A 88 11.93 14.03 0.84
CA GLY A 88 11.29 15.18 0.21
C GLY A 88 10.50 16.10 1.17
N SER A 89 10.57 15.84 2.47
CA SER A 89 9.93 16.66 3.49
C SER A 89 10.66 18.00 3.67
N LEU A 90 9.91 19.10 3.74
CA LEU A 90 10.43 20.37 4.23
C LEU A 90 10.47 20.30 5.76
N MET A 91 11.65 20.07 6.35
CA MET A 91 11.82 19.84 7.79
C MET A 91 12.34 21.09 8.50
N MET A 92 11.68 21.48 9.59
CA MET A 92 12.21 22.38 10.62
C MET A 92 12.80 21.53 11.74
N ILE A 93 14.04 21.82 12.15
CA ILE A 93 14.75 21.09 13.21
C ILE A 93 15.32 22.11 14.21
N VAL A 94 15.02 21.90 15.49
CA VAL A 94 15.33 22.80 16.62
C VAL A 94 16.24 22.10 17.63
N TYR A 95 17.31 22.77 18.04
CA TYR A 95 18.26 22.34 19.08
C TYR A 95 18.99 23.56 19.68
N GLY A 96 19.69 23.36 20.79
CA GLY A 96 20.45 24.40 21.47
C GLY A 96 20.54 24.16 22.98
N ASP A 97 21.46 24.86 23.63
CA ASP A 97 21.57 24.89 25.10
C ASP A 97 20.72 26.04 25.68
N PRO A 98 19.65 25.75 26.43
CA PRO A 98 18.82 26.77 27.07
C PRO A 98 19.50 27.50 28.23
N ASN A 99 20.61 26.97 28.76
CA ASN A 99 21.42 27.63 29.81
C ASN A 99 22.49 28.55 29.22
N SER A 100 22.70 28.49 27.89
CA SER A 100 23.58 29.41 27.19
C SER A 100 22.94 30.80 27.04
N LYS A 101 23.73 31.79 26.63
CA LYS A 101 23.21 33.13 26.27
C LYS A 101 22.78 33.23 24.80
N GLU A 102 22.94 32.14 24.04
CA GLU A 102 22.65 32.10 22.61
C GLU A 102 21.20 31.66 22.37
N PRO A 103 20.52 32.17 21.32
CA PRO A 103 19.18 31.73 20.97
C PRO A 103 19.16 30.26 20.50
N PRO A 104 17.99 29.59 20.52
CA PRO A 104 17.86 28.23 20.00
C PRO A 104 18.14 28.22 18.50
N THR A 105 18.89 27.22 18.04
CA THR A 105 19.17 27.04 16.62
C THR A 105 17.99 26.36 15.93
N ALA A 106 17.34 27.09 15.04
CA ALA A 106 16.43 26.52 14.05
C ALA A 106 17.18 26.30 12.74
N SER A 107 17.02 25.11 12.14
CA SER A 107 17.57 24.79 10.82
C SER A 107 16.51 24.17 9.92
N VAL A 108 16.46 24.64 8.67
CA VAL A 108 15.53 24.15 7.65
C VAL A 108 16.28 23.17 6.75
N ARG A 109 15.77 21.95 6.61
CA ARG A 109 16.46 20.83 5.98
C ARG A 109 15.55 20.01 5.06
N THR A 110 16.15 19.31 4.11
CA THR A 110 15.48 18.32 3.24
C THR A 110 16.39 17.10 3.01
N VAL A 111 15.84 16.00 2.48
CA VAL A 111 16.60 14.78 2.20
C VAL A 111 15.96 13.88 1.14
N GLU A 112 16.81 13.14 0.42
CA GLU A 112 16.40 12.01 -0.42
C GLU A 112 16.45 10.69 0.36
N GLY A 113 15.31 10.08 0.70
CA GLY A 113 15.27 8.78 1.39
C GLY A 113 15.64 8.86 2.88
N HIS A 114 15.94 7.71 3.50
CA HIS A 114 16.27 7.62 4.93
C HIS A 114 17.77 7.79 5.18
N ARG A 115 18.25 9.04 5.18
CA ARG A 115 19.63 9.42 5.48
C ARG A 115 19.67 10.80 6.14
N GLN A 116 20.87 11.29 6.51
CA GLN A 116 21.05 12.58 7.17
C GLN A 116 20.43 13.75 6.36
N PRO A 117 19.51 14.55 6.93
CA PRO A 117 19.03 15.77 6.30
C PRO A 117 20.12 16.82 6.12
N LYS A 118 20.14 17.44 4.94
CA LYS A 118 21.02 18.55 4.58
C LYS A 118 20.26 19.87 4.68
N LEU A 119 20.99 20.96 4.91
CA LEU A 119 20.42 22.31 4.84
C LEU A 119 19.73 22.56 3.49
N LEU A 120 18.63 23.29 3.55
CA LEU A 120 17.96 23.81 2.37
C LEU A 120 18.82 24.90 1.71
N THR A 121 18.84 24.94 0.39
CA THR A 121 19.53 25.94 -0.44
C THR A 121 18.57 26.41 -1.53
N SER A 122 18.78 27.61 -2.08
CA SER A 122 17.89 28.17 -3.12
C SER A 122 17.75 27.26 -4.36
N GLU A 123 18.76 26.44 -4.65
CA GLU A 123 18.74 25.45 -5.75
C GLU A 123 17.78 24.27 -5.50
N ASN A 124 17.52 23.91 -4.24
CA ASN A 124 16.65 22.78 -3.85
C ASN A 124 15.37 23.23 -3.14
N ALA A 125 15.06 24.54 -3.19
CA ALA A 125 13.85 25.12 -2.65
C ALA A 125 12.69 25.19 -3.66
N ASP A 126 12.94 24.83 -4.94
CA ASP A 126 11.96 24.75 -6.03
C ASP A 126 11.03 25.99 -6.15
N GLY A 127 11.57 27.18 -5.89
CA GLY A 127 10.86 28.45 -5.99
C GLY A 127 10.13 28.91 -4.72
N ALA A 128 10.19 28.14 -3.62
CA ALA A 128 9.85 28.64 -2.29
C ALA A 128 11.05 29.38 -1.66
N ASP A 129 10.80 30.38 -0.81
CA ASP A 129 11.83 31.08 -0.03
C ASP A 129 11.50 31.01 1.46
N ILE A 130 12.36 30.35 2.24
CA ILE A 130 12.11 30.06 3.66
C ILE A 130 13.02 30.93 4.53
N ARG A 131 12.42 31.74 5.40
CA ARG A 131 13.14 32.65 6.32
C ARG A 131 12.71 32.45 7.76
N ILE A 132 13.69 32.28 8.63
CA ILE A 132 13.49 32.30 10.08
C ILE A 132 13.23 33.76 10.50
N LEU A 133 12.14 33.98 11.23
CA LEU A 133 11.68 35.29 11.70
C LEU A 133 12.06 35.54 13.16
N GLU A 134 12.00 34.51 13.99
CA GLU A 134 12.29 34.59 15.42
C GLU A 134 12.90 33.27 15.92
N THR A 135 13.85 33.39 16.85
CA THR A 135 14.41 32.31 17.67
C THR A 135 14.73 32.87 19.05
N SER A 136 14.05 32.41 20.10
CA SER A 136 14.21 32.92 21.48
C SER A 136 14.02 31.83 22.53
N TRP A 137 14.61 31.99 23.71
CA TRP A 137 14.37 31.15 24.89
C TRP A 137 13.56 31.95 25.92
N GLU A 138 12.53 31.33 26.49
CA GLU A 138 11.77 31.87 27.61
C GLU A 138 11.80 30.90 28.81
N PRO A 139 12.05 31.38 30.04
CA PRO A 139 11.96 30.52 31.22
C PRO A 139 10.49 30.17 31.51
N VAL A 140 10.22 28.89 31.81
CA VAL A 140 8.89 28.41 32.19
C VAL A 140 8.73 28.52 33.70
N THR A 141 7.89 29.45 34.15
CA THR A 141 7.54 29.59 35.57
C THR A 141 6.52 28.53 35.97
N HIS A 142 6.93 27.55 36.78
CA HIS A 142 6.02 26.61 37.43
C HIS A 142 5.50 27.21 38.75
N ASP A 143 4.17 27.16 38.97
CA ASP A 143 3.58 27.48 40.27
C ASP A 143 3.98 26.41 41.32
N ASP A 144 4.52 26.88 42.44
CA ASP A 144 4.60 26.22 43.76
C ASP A 144 5.11 24.76 43.84
N THR A 145 6.04 24.36 42.97
CA THR A 145 6.98 23.25 43.29
C THR A 145 8.41 23.56 42.84
N PRO A 146 9.43 23.36 43.70
CA PRO A 146 10.82 23.51 43.30
C PRO A 146 11.25 22.30 42.47
N SER A 147 11.11 22.39 41.14
CA SER A 147 11.77 21.44 40.24
C SER A 147 13.30 21.58 40.36
N SER A 148 14.01 20.48 40.21
CA SER A 148 15.47 20.42 40.41
C SER A 148 16.30 21.07 39.30
N SER A 149 15.66 21.49 38.20
CA SER A 149 16.28 22.07 37.01
C SER A 149 15.31 23.06 36.34
N PRO A 150 15.77 24.25 35.93
CA PRO A 150 14.93 25.23 35.26
C PRO A 150 14.53 24.74 33.86
N THR A 151 13.24 24.90 33.55
CA THR A 151 12.64 24.56 32.26
C THR A 151 12.55 25.79 31.37
N PHE A 152 12.82 25.61 30.08
CA PHE A 152 12.82 26.67 29.09
C PHE A 152 11.97 26.27 27.87
N LEU A 153 11.26 27.26 27.33
CA LEU A 153 10.50 27.16 26.11
C LEU A 153 11.29 27.83 24.99
N ALA A 154 11.76 27.06 24.01
CA ALA A 154 12.22 27.62 22.75
C ALA A 154 11.00 28.15 21.99
N ARG A 155 11.04 29.39 21.48
CA ARG A 155 10.13 29.88 20.45
C ARG A 155 10.86 30.04 19.13
N ILE A 156 10.22 29.59 18.07
CA ILE A 156 10.72 29.67 16.70
C ILE A 156 9.57 30.12 15.81
N ALA A 157 9.80 31.11 14.97
CA ALA A 157 8.87 31.50 13.91
C ALA A 157 9.59 31.49 12.57
N LEU A 158 8.91 31.05 11.51
CA LEU A 158 9.36 31.22 10.13
C LEU A 158 8.22 31.62 9.19
N VAL A 159 8.62 32.10 8.02
CA VAL A 159 7.78 32.24 6.84
C VAL A 159 8.38 31.43 5.69
N CYS A 160 7.52 30.77 4.92
CA CYS A 160 7.83 30.13 3.66
C CYS A 160 7.05 30.86 2.57
N TYR A 161 7.70 31.75 1.84
CA TYR A 161 7.10 32.51 0.74
C TYR A 161 6.87 31.59 -0.46
N SER A 162 5.74 31.76 -1.14
CA SER A 162 5.32 30.89 -2.25
C SER A 162 5.42 29.41 -1.90
N CYS A 163 5.01 29.01 -0.69
CA CYS A 163 5.26 27.67 -0.16
C CYS A 163 4.59 26.55 -0.96
N THR A 164 3.55 26.89 -1.74
CA THR A 164 2.89 25.99 -2.70
C THR A 164 3.76 25.60 -3.90
N SER A 165 4.90 26.27 -4.12
CA SER A 165 5.92 25.87 -5.10
C SER A 165 6.75 24.67 -4.64
N TRP A 166 6.80 24.40 -3.32
CA TRP A 166 7.47 23.21 -2.79
C TRP A 166 6.80 21.94 -3.33
N PRO A 167 7.55 21.02 -4.00
CA PRO A 167 6.97 19.87 -4.67
C PRO A 167 6.28 18.89 -3.70
N GLY A 168 6.65 18.93 -2.43
CA GLY A 168 6.17 18.02 -1.40
C GLY A 168 6.60 16.59 -1.68
N VAL A 169 5.75 15.63 -1.32
CA VAL A 169 6.11 14.21 -1.31
C VAL A 169 5.04 13.37 -2.01
N GLY A 170 5.34 12.95 -3.25
CA GLY A 170 4.41 12.17 -4.07
C GLY A 170 3.14 12.97 -4.38
N ASP A 171 1.97 12.39 -4.12
CA ASP A 171 0.67 13.05 -4.31
C ASP A 171 0.30 14.04 -3.16
N HIS A 172 1.29 14.48 -2.37
CA HIS A 172 1.13 15.41 -1.25
C HIS A 172 2.03 16.67 -1.39
N PRO A 173 1.75 17.56 -2.37
CA PRO A 173 2.33 18.90 -2.43
C PRO A 173 1.80 19.76 -1.27
N ILE A 174 2.53 20.81 -0.89
CA ILE A 174 2.01 21.80 0.07
C ILE A 174 0.89 22.57 -0.64
N SER A 175 -0.34 22.49 -0.12
CA SER A 175 -1.51 23.15 -0.69
C SER A 175 -2.28 23.88 0.40
N ALA A 176 -2.49 25.18 0.18
CA ALA A 176 -3.24 26.02 1.10
C ALA A 176 -4.68 25.54 1.32
N THR A 177 -5.29 24.92 0.31
CA THR A 177 -6.69 24.46 0.32
C THR A 177 -6.85 22.98 0.73
N ALA A 178 -5.77 22.32 1.17
CA ALA A 178 -5.85 20.96 1.69
C ALA A 178 -6.57 20.92 3.04
N THR A 179 -7.66 20.16 3.14
CA THR A 179 -8.39 19.95 4.41
C THR A 179 -7.77 18.87 5.31
N SER A 180 -6.76 18.16 4.81
CA SER A 180 -5.98 17.16 5.54
C SER A 180 -4.67 16.90 4.80
N LEU A 181 -3.65 17.72 5.08
CA LEU A 181 -2.28 17.52 4.59
C LEU A 181 -1.51 16.69 5.63
N PRO A 182 -0.84 15.58 5.27
CA PRO A 182 -0.01 14.83 6.21
C PRO A 182 1.26 15.62 6.57
N TRP A 183 1.64 15.54 7.83
CA TRP A 183 2.88 16.06 8.41
C TRP A 183 3.49 15.02 9.34
N ILE A 184 4.80 15.12 9.56
CA ILE A 184 5.57 14.25 10.46
C ILE A 184 6.20 15.07 11.58
N TRP A 185 6.46 14.40 12.71
CA TRP A 185 7.35 14.90 13.76
C TRP A 185 8.34 13.82 14.15
N ALA A 186 9.53 14.23 14.59
CA ALA A 186 10.59 13.34 15.07
C ALA A 186 11.45 14.05 16.10
N TRP A 187 12.09 13.31 17.00
CA TRP A 187 12.99 13.90 17.99
C TRP A 187 14.06 12.92 18.48
N ASN A 188 15.11 13.48 19.07
CA ASN A 188 16.13 12.77 19.83
C ASN A 188 16.32 13.52 21.15
N ASP A 189 16.43 12.78 22.25
CA ASP A 189 16.53 13.26 23.63
C ASP A 189 17.94 13.07 24.25
N ASN A 190 18.88 12.46 23.50
CA ASN A 190 20.14 11.95 24.02
C ASN A 190 21.38 12.45 23.26
N GLN A 191 21.22 13.19 22.16
CA GLN A 191 22.35 13.67 21.36
C GLN A 191 23.08 14.83 22.04
N LYS A 192 24.31 14.59 22.51
CA LYS A 192 25.29 15.65 22.74
C LYS A 192 25.74 16.28 21.43
N PHE A 193 25.94 17.59 21.45
CA PHE A 193 26.45 18.41 20.35
C PHE A 193 27.79 19.03 20.74
N ASP A 194 28.73 19.10 19.80
CA ASP A 194 30.01 19.82 20.00
C ASP A 194 29.85 21.35 19.77
N ASN A 195 28.86 21.73 18.96
CA ASN A 195 28.38 23.09 18.73
C ASN A 195 26.94 23.06 18.20
N PHE A 196 26.28 24.22 18.17
CA PHE A 196 24.92 24.39 17.65
C PHE A 196 24.91 25.14 16.30
N SER A 197 25.83 24.82 15.38
CA SER A 197 25.76 25.31 13.99
C SER A 197 24.51 24.77 13.28
N SER A 198 23.95 25.54 12.34
CA SER A 198 22.73 25.16 11.63
C SER A 198 22.87 23.89 10.76
N ASP A 199 24.10 23.50 10.42
CA ASP A 199 24.45 22.35 9.56
C ASP A 199 24.86 21.07 10.31
N VAL A 200 24.88 21.07 11.65
CA VAL A 200 25.35 19.94 12.48
C VAL A 200 24.78 18.58 12.09
N HIS A 201 25.59 17.53 12.27
CA HIS A 201 25.14 16.14 12.10
C HIS A 201 24.06 15.79 13.14
N LEU A 202 23.06 14.98 12.74
CA LEU A 202 21.95 14.59 13.60
C LEU A 202 21.94 13.08 13.77
N LYS A 203 22.10 12.62 15.01
CA LYS A 203 21.87 11.22 15.38
C LYS A 203 20.39 10.91 15.17
N MET A 204 20.12 9.74 14.62
CA MET A 204 18.76 9.28 14.31
C MET A 204 17.84 9.37 15.54
N HIS A 205 16.56 9.70 15.31
CA HIS A 205 15.51 9.53 16.31
C HIS A 205 15.34 8.04 16.70
N LYS A 206 14.63 7.74 17.79
CA LYS A 206 14.38 6.35 18.23
C LYS A 206 13.73 5.53 17.09
N HIS A 207 14.14 4.26 16.95
CA HIS A 207 13.97 3.49 15.71
C HIS A 207 12.52 3.04 15.47
N HIS A 208 11.80 2.63 16.52
CA HIS A 208 10.39 2.25 16.41
C HIS A 208 9.46 3.39 16.85
N SER A 209 8.35 3.58 16.13
CA SER A 209 7.30 4.54 16.50
C SER A 209 6.63 4.22 17.84
N ARG A 210 6.68 2.95 18.28
CA ARG A 210 6.23 2.50 19.60
C ARG A 210 7.14 2.97 20.75
N ASP A 211 8.38 3.34 20.45
CA ASP A 211 9.36 3.84 21.41
C ASP A 211 9.37 5.39 21.48
N GLY A 212 8.36 6.03 20.87
CA GLY A 212 8.10 7.47 20.99
C GLY A 212 9.00 8.40 20.17
N GLY A 213 9.84 7.88 19.26
CA GLY A 213 10.83 8.69 18.52
C GLY A 213 10.30 9.55 17.37
N TRP A 214 9.14 9.21 16.80
CA TRP A 214 8.56 9.90 15.65
C TRP A 214 7.07 9.55 15.49
N GLY A 215 6.33 10.38 14.76
CA GLY A 215 4.91 10.19 14.49
C GLY A 215 4.40 10.98 13.28
N ASN A 216 3.12 10.76 12.97
CA ASN A 216 2.39 11.45 11.91
C ASN A 216 1.21 12.23 12.50
N PHE A 217 0.86 13.32 11.86
CA PHE A 217 -0.36 14.07 12.10
C PHE A 217 -0.87 14.68 10.79
N TYR A 218 -2.09 15.19 10.80
CA TYR A 218 -2.76 15.78 9.64
C TYR A 218 -3.22 17.20 9.98
N VAL A 219 -3.10 18.09 9.00
CA VAL A 219 -3.28 19.53 9.15
C VAL A 219 -4.34 20.03 8.15
N ASP A 220 -5.39 20.68 8.65
CA ASP A 220 -6.43 21.35 7.86
C ASP A 220 -5.91 22.72 7.41
N MET A 221 -5.07 22.74 6.38
CA MET A 221 -4.47 23.95 5.82
C MET A 221 -5.55 24.95 5.39
N ALA A 222 -6.64 24.46 4.78
CA ALA A 222 -7.74 25.28 4.26
C ALA A 222 -8.39 26.17 5.33
N ARG A 223 -8.47 25.67 6.56
CA ARG A 223 -8.99 26.40 7.72
C ARG A 223 -8.11 27.57 8.17
N SER A 224 -6.81 27.50 7.86
CA SER A 224 -5.79 28.48 8.25
C SER A 224 -5.57 29.61 7.23
N ILE A 225 -6.35 29.64 6.15
CA ILE A 225 -6.22 30.68 5.11
C ILE A 225 -6.65 32.05 5.67
N ASP A 226 -5.72 33.00 5.62
CA ASP A 226 -5.91 34.42 5.81
C ASP A 226 -5.90 35.14 4.45
N THR A 227 -6.92 35.93 4.21
CA THR A 227 -7.10 36.76 3.00
C THR A 227 -6.99 38.26 3.29
N ALA A 228 -6.42 38.64 4.45
CA ALA A 228 -6.04 40.02 4.73
C ALA A 228 -5.10 40.58 3.66
N GLU A 229 -5.11 41.90 3.48
CA GLU A 229 -4.23 42.60 2.53
C GLU A 229 -2.76 42.62 2.98
N ASN A 230 -2.54 42.68 4.30
CA ASN A 230 -1.22 42.69 4.90
C ASN A 230 -0.81 41.30 5.37
N ALA A 231 0.50 41.03 5.36
CA ALA A 231 1.08 39.81 5.91
C ALA A 231 0.69 39.62 7.40
N PRO A 232 0.25 38.42 7.82
CA PRO A 232 -0.10 38.15 9.21
C PRO A 232 1.15 38.05 10.09
N SER A 233 0.96 38.22 11.40
CA SER A 233 1.97 37.78 12.37
C SER A 233 2.02 36.24 12.44
N PRO A 234 3.16 35.64 12.84
CA PRO A 234 3.23 34.21 13.11
C PRO A 234 2.14 33.75 14.09
N PRO A 235 1.51 32.58 13.86
CA PRO A 235 0.38 32.11 14.67
C PRO A 235 0.76 31.91 16.13
N SER A 236 -0.06 32.39 17.05
CA SER A 236 0.16 32.19 18.49
C SER A 236 -0.30 30.80 18.95
N ILE A 237 0.56 30.11 19.70
CA ILE A 237 0.27 28.81 20.31
C ILE A 237 -0.62 29.01 21.54
N ARG A 238 -1.75 28.30 21.60
CA ARG A 238 -2.66 28.28 22.75
C ARG A 238 -2.22 27.23 23.78
N PRO A 239 -1.85 27.62 25.02
CA PRO A 239 -1.43 26.68 26.06
C PRO A 239 -2.51 25.62 26.36
N GLY A 240 -2.08 24.39 26.69
CA GLY A 240 -2.97 23.29 27.05
C GLY A 240 -3.84 22.71 25.92
N VAL A 241 -3.88 23.33 24.73
CA VAL A 241 -4.71 22.85 23.62
C VAL A 241 -3.93 21.93 22.69
N ARG A 242 -4.25 20.62 22.72
CA ARG A 242 -3.52 19.61 21.95
C ARG A 242 -3.71 19.71 20.43
N THR A 243 -4.91 20.00 19.96
CA THR A 243 -5.27 19.96 18.53
C THR A 243 -6.33 21.01 18.19
N LEU A 244 -6.04 21.86 17.19
CA LEU A 244 -6.99 22.77 16.56
C LEU A 244 -6.81 22.65 15.05
N GLY A 245 -7.84 22.24 14.30
CA GLY A 245 -7.68 22.00 12.85
C GLY A 245 -6.61 20.94 12.52
N THR A 246 -6.28 20.06 13.46
CA THR A 246 -5.30 18.98 13.29
C THR A 246 -5.82 17.68 13.90
N THR A 247 -5.29 16.55 13.44
CA THR A 247 -5.53 15.23 14.04
C THR A 247 -4.32 14.32 13.87
N ASP A 248 -3.94 13.59 14.91
CA ASP A 248 -2.98 12.48 14.85
C ASP A 248 -3.65 11.11 14.99
N LYS A 249 -4.98 11.07 15.11
CA LYS A 249 -5.76 9.85 14.93
C LYS A 249 -5.81 9.55 13.44
N THR A 250 -5.34 8.36 13.05
CA THR A 250 -5.61 7.79 11.72
C THR A 250 -7.11 7.84 11.46
N SER A 251 -7.52 8.57 10.42
CA SER A 251 -8.91 8.74 10.04
C SER A 251 -9.61 7.39 9.90
N THR A 252 -10.59 7.15 10.77
CA THR A 252 -11.60 6.08 10.59
C THR A 252 -12.63 6.43 9.51
N ALA A 253 -12.50 7.61 8.89
CA ALA A 253 -13.28 8.03 7.75
C ALA A 253 -13.03 7.13 6.53
N PHE A 254 -14.06 6.98 5.70
CA PHE A 254 -14.09 6.17 4.47
C PHE A 254 -13.29 6.82 3.32
N THR A 255 -12.05 7.22 3.59
CA THR A 255 -11.20 7.92 2.61
C THR A 255 -10.43 6.89 1.79
N TRP A 256 -10.85 6.73 0.53
CA TRP A 256 -10.04 6.02 -0.46
C TRP A 256 -8.83 6.90 -0.84
N PRO A 257 -7.60 6.36 -0.87
CA PRO A 257 -6.45 7.13 -1.32
C PRO A 257 -6.60 7.54 -2.79
N LYS A 258 -6.26 8.80 -3.10
CA LYS A 258 -6.35 9.35 -4.47
C LYS A 258 -5.17 8.87 -5.33
N LEU A 259 -5.21 7.62 -5.76
CA LEU A 259 -4.19 7.05 -6.65
C LEU A 259 -4.27 7.68 -8.06
N GLY A 260 -3.12 7.90 -8.69
CA GLY A 260 -3.04 8.20 -10.12
C GLY A 260 -3.63 7.07 -11.01
N PRO A 261 -4.12 7.37 -12.23
CA PRO A 261 -4.90 6.42 -13.04
C PRO A 261 -4.14 5.14 -13.40
N VAL A 262 -2.82 5.22 -13.61
CA VAL A 262 -1.97 4.04 -13.88
C VAL A 262 -1.90 3.10 -12.68
N ALA A 263 -1.79 3.66 -11.46
CA ALA A 263 -1.76 2.89 -10.22
C ALA A 263 -3.12 2.22 -9.94
N GLN A 264 -4.23 2.92 -10.21
CA GLN A 264 -5.57 2.35 -10.14
C GLN A 264 -5.74 1.19 -11.14
N ALA A 265 -5.36 1.38 -12.40
CA ALA A 265 -5.46 0.34 -13.43
C ALA A 265 -4.61 -0.90 -13.10
N HIS A 266 -3.37 -0.71 -12.61
CA HIS A 266 -2.54 -1.79 -12.09
C HIS A 266 -3.24 -2.58 -10.97
N GLY A 267 -3.75 -1.86 -9.95
CA GLY A 267 -4.43 -2.47 -8.81
C GLY A 267 -5.69 -3.24 -9.20
N TRP A 268 -6.53 -2.68 -10.08
CA TRP A 268 -7.73 -3.33 -10.59
C TRP A 268 -7.43 -4.60 -11.40
N LEU A 269 -6.45 -4.55 -12.32
CA LEU A 269 -6.07 -5.73 -13.12
C LEU A 269 -5.51 -6.86 -12.26
N MET A 270 -4.65 -6.53 -11.30
CA MET A 270 -4.07 -7.50 -10.36
C MET A 270 -5.12 -8.09 -9.41
N GLY A 271 -5.98 -7.23 -8.85
CA GLY A 271 -7.10 -7.65 -8.01
C GLY A 271 -8.04 -8.59 -8.76
N LEU A 272 -8.46 -8.23 -9.97
CA LEU A 272 -9.36 -9.03 -10.80
C LEU A 272 -8.79 -10.42 -11.13
N ALA A 273 -7.50 -10.47 -11.51
CA ALA A 273 -6.83 -11.74 -11.82
C ALA A 273 -6.74 -12.67 -10.60
N PHE A 274 -6.27 -12.18 -9.45
CA PHE A 274 -6.02 -13.01 -8.27
C PHE A 274 -7.23 -13.23 -7.35
N LEU A 275 -8.24 -12.35 -7.35
CA LEU A 275 -9.45 -12.51 -6.55
C LEU A 275 -10.55 -13.28 -7.29
N LEU A 276 -10.67 -13.11 -8.61
CA LEU A 276 -11.76 -13.70 -9.40
C LEU A 276 -11.28 -14.74 -10.41
N PHE A 277 -10.38 -14.39 -11.34
CA PHE A 277 -10.10 -15.29 -12.46
C PHE A 277 -9.27 -16.54 -12.09
N PHE A 278 -8.15 -16.43 -11.36
CA PHE A 278 -7.41 -17.63 -10.94
C PHE A 278 -8.24 -18.56 -10.04
N PRO A 279 -8.99 -18.07 -9.02
CA PRO A 279 -9.99 -18.87 -8.30
C PRO A 279 -11.03 -19.51 -9.22
N GLY A 280 -11.59 -18.75 -10.17
CA GLY A 280 -12.55 -19.24 -11.16
C GLY A 280 -11.99 -20.37 -12.03
N GLY A 281 -10.72 -20.27 -12.45
CA GLY A 281 -10.02 -21.33 -13.17
C GLY A 281 -9.85 -22.60 -12.33
N VAL A 282 -9.62 -22.49 -11.02
CA VAL A 282 -9.58 -23.66 -10.11
C VAL A 282 -10.96 -24.30 -9.97
N ILE A 283 -12.02 -23.49 -9.83
CA ILE A 283 -13.42 -23.96 -9.78
C ILE A 283 -13.79 -24.67 -11.09
N ALA A 284 -13.46 -24.07 -12.25
CA ALA A 284 -13.74 -24.61 -13.58
C ALA A 284 -13.15 -26.02 -13.76
N MET A 285 -11.85 -26.21 -13.48
CA MET A 285 -11.18 -27.53 -13.57
C MET A 285 -11.68 -28.56 -12.54
N ARG A 286 -12.51 -28.14 -11.58
CA ARG A 286 -13.09 -29.00 -10.53
C ARG A 286 -14.60 -29.16 -10.64
N SER A 287 -15.23 -28.52 -11.63
CA SER A 287 -16.68 -28.55 -11.89
C SER A 287 -17.20 -29.88 -12.43
N GLN A 288 -16.31 -30.77 -12.91
CA GLN A 288 -16.62 -32.08 -13.49
C GLN A 288 -17.48 -32.04 -14.78
N SER A 289 -17.66 -30.86 -15.39
CA SER A 289 -18.17 -30.75 -16.77
C SER A 289 -17.19 -31.38 -17.78
N SER A 290 -17.70 -31.94 -18.88
CA SER A 290 -16.89 -32.31 -20.05
C SER A 290 -16.06 -31.13 -20.58
N GLN A 291 -16.57 -29.91 -20.42
CA GLN A 291 -15.91 -28.66 -20.81
C GLN A 291 -15.03 -28.05 -19.71
N ALA A 292 -14.80 -28.74 -18.58
CA ALA A 292 -14.03 -28.22 -17.44
C ALA A 292 -12.62 -27.76 -17.80
N PHE A 293 -11.94 -28.49 -18.69
CA PHE A 293 -10.63 -28.07 -19.22
C PHE A 293 -10.75 -26.82 -20.11
N LYS A 294 -11.74 -26.75 -21.00
CA LYS A 294 -11.99 -25.61 -21.89
C LYS A 294 -12.17 -24.32 -21.10
N TYR A 295 -13.06 -24.34 -20.10
CA TYR A 295 -13.25 -23.18 -19.21
C TYR A 295 -12.00 -22.85 -18.40
N HIS A 296 -11.27 -23.84 -17.90
CA HIS A 296 -10.05 -23.61 -17.14
C HIS A 296 -8.98 -22.87 -17.95
N TRP A 297 -8.61 -23.35 -19.14
CA TRP A 297 -7.52 -22.71 -19.90
C TRP A 297 -7.91 -21.32 -20.41
N ILE A 298 -9.18 -21.11 -20.80
CA ILE A 298 -9.68 -19.79 -21.20
C ILE A 298 -9.60 -18.79 -20.04
N ILE A 299 -10.11 -19.16 -18.85
CA ILE A 299 -10.07 -18.27 -17.67
C ILE A 299 -8.62 -18.01 -17.22
N GLN A 300 -7.75 -19.03 -17.28
CA GLN A 300 -6.32 -18.89 -16.95
C GLN A 300 -5.59 -17.97 -17.95
N LEU A 301 -5.94 -18.01 -19.24
CA LEU A 301 -5.37 -17.13 -20.26
C LEU A 301 -5.80 -15.67 -20.04
N VAL A 302 -7.09 -15.43 -19.76
CA VAL A 302 -7.60 -14.09 -19.41
C VAL A 302 -6.93 -13.55 -18.14
N ALA A 303 -6.83 -14.37 -17.09
CA ALA A 303 -6.11 -14.02 -15.86
C ALA A 303 -4.64 -13.65 -16.13
N SER A 304 -3.96 -14.44 -16.96
CA SER A 304 -2.55 -14.23 -17.32
C SER A 304 -2.35 -12.95 -18.14
N LEU A 305 -3.30 -12.59 -19.01
CA LEU A 305 -3.27 -11.33 -19.74
C LEU A 305 -3.47 -10.12 -18.82
N CYS A 306 -4.40 -10.20 -17.86
CA CYS A 306 -4.56 -9.17 -16.82
C CYS A 306 -3.27 -8.99 -15.99
N VAL A 307 -2.62 -10.08 -15.60
CA VAL A 307 -1.32 -10.02 -14.90
C VAL A 307 -0.23 -9.43 -15.80
N ALA A 308 -0.15 -9.81 -17.08
CA ALA A 308 0.86 -9.27 -18.00
C ALA A 308 0.72 -7.75 -18.16
N VAL A 309 -0.49 -7.26 -18.47
CA VAL A 309 -0.76 -5.82 -18.61
C VAL A 309 -0.51 -5.10 -17.29
N GLY A 310 -1.05 -5.60 -16.18
CA GLY A 310 -0.84 -4.98 -14.87
C GLY A 310 0.65 -4.96 -14.46
N ALA A 311 1.42 -6.00 -14.77
CA ALA A 311 2.85 -6.05 -14.46
C ALA A 311 3.64 -5.00 -15.27
N ILE A 312 3.30 -4.80 -16.54
CA ILE A 312 3.86 -3.72 -17.38
C ILE A 312 3.55 -2.35 -16.75
N LEU A 313 2.30 -2.09 -16.34
CA LEU A 313 1.95 -0.83 -15.66
C LEU A 313 2.72 -0.63 -14.34
N GLY A 314 2.91 -1.71 -13.57
CA GLY A 314 3.70 -1.69 -12.33
C GLY A 314 5.18 -1.41 -12.57
N ILE A 315 5.75 -1.93 -13.66
CA ILE A 315 7.13 -1.65 -14.10
C ILE A 315 7.27 -0.19 -14.54
N VAL A 316 6.36 0.32 -15.38
CA VAL A 316 6.37 1.72 -15.87
C VAL A 316 6.26 2.72 -14.71
N MET A 317 5.50 2.38 -13.66
CA MET A 317 5.39 3.20 -12.45
C MET A 317 6.64 3.11 -11.53
N SER A 318 7.50 2.11 -11.69
CA SER A 318 8.60 1.81 -10.76
C SER A 318 9.92 2.49 -11.16
N ARG A 319 10.28 3.57 -10.46
CA ARG A 319 11.61 4.20 -10.61
C ARG A 319 12.78 3.35 -10.06
N SER A 320 12.51 2.42 -9.14
CA SER A 320 13.47 1.39 -8.70
C SER A 320 12.74 0.20 -8.08
N PHE A 321 13.32 -1.00 -8.17
CA PHE A 321 12.76 -2.23 -7.61
C PHE A 321 13.38 -2.51 -6.23
N ARG A 322 12.80 -1.92 -5.18
CA ARG A 322 13.32 -2.06 -3.80
C ARG A 322 12.26 -2.46 -2.77
N SER A 323 10.98 -2.33 -3.07
CA SER A 323 9.94 -2.76 -2.13
C SER A 323 9.70 -4.28 -2.24
N PRO A 324 9.35 -4.95 -1.13
CA PRO A 324 8.98 -6.37 -1.16
C PRO A 324 7.84 -6.68 -2.16
N HIS A 325 6.88 -5.76 -2.30
CA HIS A 325 5.78 -5.86 -3.26
C HIS A 325 6.25 -5.90 -4.71
N GLN A 326 7.17 -5.01 -5.09
CA GLN A 326 7.71 -4.96 -6.45
C GLN A 326 8.46 -6.26 -6.79
N ILE A 327 9.31 -6.71 -5.87
CA ILE A 327 10.13 -7.92 -6.04
C ILE A 327 9.24 -9.17 -6.10
N ALA A 328 8.32 -9.32 -5.13
CA ALA A 328 7.39 -10.46 -5.10
C ALA A 328 6.46 -10.47 -6.32
N GLY A 329 5.91 -9.31 -6.71
CA GLY A 329 5.05 -9.18 -7.89
C GLY A 329 5.75 -9.55 -9.20
N LEU A 330 7.00 -9.09 -9.40
CA LEU A 330 7.80 -9.44 -10.56
C LEU A 330 8.13 -10.94 -10.60
N VAL A 331 8.58 -11.51 -9.48
CA VAL A 331 8.86 -12.95 -9.36
C VAL A 331 7.61 -13.80 -9.62
N VAL A 332 6.47 -13.43 -9.03
CA VAL A 332 5.18 -14.11 -9.27
C VAL A 332 4.78 -14.04 -10.75
N SER A 333 4.92 -12.87 -11.40
CA SER A 333 4.57 -12.70 -12.81
C SER A 333 5.46 -13.56 -13.74
N LEU A 334 6.76 -13.67 -13.45
CA LEU A 334 7.69 -14.52 -14.20
C LEU A 334 7.36 -16.02 -14.00
N ILE A 335 7.13 -16.46 -12.76
CA ILE A 335 6.76 -17.85 -12.46
C ILE A 335 5.39 -18.19 -13.07
N LEU A 336 4.45 -17.24 -13.15
CA LEU A 336 3.17 -17.43 -13.83
C LEU A 336 3.33 -17.70 -15.33
N GLY A 337 4.23 -16.98 -16.01
CA GLY A 337 4.58 -17.27 -17.41
C GLY A 337 5.09 -18.70 -17.60
N ILE A 338 5.96 -19.16 -16.69
CA ILE A 338 6.44 -20.55 -16.65
C ILE A 338 5.28 -21.53 -16.39
N GLN A 339 4.32 -21.18 -15.51
CA GLN A 339 3.14 -22.02 -15.25
C GLN A 339 2.24 -22.21 -16.46
N GLY A 340 2.10 -21.20 -17.34
CA GLY A 340 1.38 -21.36 -18.62
C GLY A 340 2.01 -22.44 -19.50
N VAL A 341 3.33 -22.38 -19.68
CA VAL A 341 4.10 -23.38 -20.45
C VAL A 341 4.03 -24.77 -19.79
N LEU A 342 4.15 -24.85 -18.46
CA LEU A 342 4.02 -26.10 -17.71
C LEU A 342 2.61 -26.69 -17.83
N GLY A 343 1.56 -25.85 -17.80
CA GLY A 343 0.16 -26.26 -17.96
C GLY A 343 -0.12 -26.83 -19.35
N TRP A 344 0.37 -26.19 -20.41
CA TRP A 344 0.31 -26.70 -21.78
C TRP A 344 1.02 -28.05 -21.92
N ARG A 345 2.30 -28.12 -21.50
CA ARG A 345 3.09 -29.35 -21.55
C ARG A 345 2.47 -30.48 -20.73
N HIS A 346 1.90 -30.15 -19.56
CA HIS A 346 1.14 -31.08 -18.73
C HIS A 346 -0.08 -31.64 -19.45
N HIS A 347 -0.89 -30.80 -20.10
CA HIS A 347 -2.07 -31.23 -20.82
C HIS A 347 -1.72 -32.14 -22.01
N MET A 348 -0.72 -31.75 -22.82
CA MET A 348 -0.22 -32.58 -23.93
C MET A 348 0.30 -33.94 -23.47
N ALA A 349 1.02 -34.00 -22.34
CA ALA A 349 1.46 -35.26 -21.74
C ALA A 349 0.28 -36.10 -21.20
N PHE A 350 -0.75 -35.45 -20.63
CA PHE A 350 -1.93 -36.12 -20.13
C PHE A 350 -2.78 -36.75 -21.24
N LEU A 351 -2.94 -36.08 -22.39
CA LEU A 351 -3.65 -36.64 -23.56
C LEU A 351 -2.99 -37.94 -24.06
N ARG A 352 -1.65 -38.02 -24.03
CA ARG A 352 -0.89 -39.20 -24.48
C ARG A 352 -0.84 -40.33 -23.45
N ILE A 353 -0.62 -40.01 -22.18
CA ILE A 353 -0.29 -41.00 -21.13
C ILE A 353 -1.53 -41.38 -20.30
N LYS A 354 -2.59 -40.54 -20.31
CA LYS A 354 -3.81 -40.65 -19.46
C LYS A 354 -3.55 -40.80 -17.95
N ARG A 355 -2.31 -40.55 -17.48
CA ARG A 355 -1.87 -40.58 -16.08
C ARG A 355 -1.16 -39.28 -15.69
N ARG A 356 -1.09 -39.00 -14.38
CA ARG A 356 -0.35 -37.85 -13.85
C ARG A 356 1.15 -38.09 -13.95
N THR A 357 1.88 -37.01 -14.24
CA THR A 357 3.35 -36.98 -14.31
C THR A 357 3.90 -36.02 -13.26
N TRP A 358 5.22 -36.00 -13.05
CA TRP A 358 5.85 -35.01 -12.15
C TRP A 358 5.47 -33.56 -12.53
N ILE A 359 5.29 -33.28 -13.82
CA ILE A 359 4.86 -31.99 -14.38
C ILE A 359 3.47 -31.60 -13.82
N SER A 360 2.55 -32.56 -13.67
CA SER A 360 1.25 -32.35 -13.02
C SER A 360 1.42 -31.79 -11.60
N HIS A 361 2.35 -32.37 -10.84
CA HIS A 361 2.58 -31.98 -9.45
C HIS A 361 3.24 -30.59 -9.35
N THR A 362 4.23 -30.30 -10.19
CA THR A 362 4.86 -28.96 -10.28
C THR A 362 3.85 -27.88 -10.66
N HIS A 363 2.94 -28.17 -11.59
CA HIS A 363 1.90 -27.22 -11.99
C HIS A 363 0.89 -26.96 -10.86
N ILE A 364 0.37 -28.02 -10.23
CA ILE A 364 -0.61 -27.92 -9.14
C ILE A 364 -0.03 -27.21 -7.90
N TRP A 365 1.16 -27.58 -7.44
CA TRP A 365 1.77 -26.98 -6.25
C TRP A 365 2.32 -25.57 -6.51
N GLY A 366 2.90 -25.33 -7.68
CA GLY A 366 3.35 -23.99 -8.07
C GLY A 366 2.18 -23.01 -8.19
N GLY A 367 1.06 -23.42 -8.80
CA GLY A 367 -0.17 -22.61 -8.83
C GLY A 367 -0.71 -22.26 -7.44
N ARG A 368 -0.67 -23.20 -6.48
CA ARG A 368 -1.05 -22.93 -5.08
C ARG A 368 -0.13 -21.90 -4.41
N LEU A 369 1.18 -22.02 -4.59
CA LEU A 369 2.15 -21.09 -4.03
C LEU A 369 1.96 -19.68 -4.62
N ILE A 370 1.78 -19.58 -5.93
CA ILE A 370 1.49 -18.32 -6.64
C ILE A 370 0.22 -17.64 -6.10
N MET A 371 -0.84 -18.39 -5.83
CA MET A 371 -2.06 -17.84 -5.23
C MET A 371 -1.80 -17.22 -3.86
N ILE A 372 -1.11 -17.94 -2.97
CA ILE A 372 -0.79 -17.47 -1.61
C ILE A 372 0.10 -16.22 -1.67
N VAL A 373 1.18 -16.26 -2.45
CA VAL A 373 2.12 -15.13 -2.57
C VAL A 373 1.44 -13.94 -3.25
N GLY A 374 0.62 -14.16 -4.29
CA GLY A 374 -0.13 -13.12 -4.98
C GLY A 374 -1.15 -12.41 -4.08
N TRP A 375 -1.85 -13.15 -3.21
CA TRP A 375 -2.76 -12.57 -2.22
C TRP A 375 -2.04 -11.75 -1.15
N VAL A 376 -0.90 -12.24 -0.62
CA VAL A 376 -0.03 -11.44 0.25
C VAL A 376 0.48 -10.20 -0.49
N ASN A 377 0.78 -10.33 -1.79
CA ASN A 377 1.24 -9.22 -2.61
C ASN A 377 0.17 -8.14 -2.85
N ILE A 378 -1.12 -8.51 -2.95
CA ILE A 378 -2.24 -7.54 -2.97
C ILE A 378 -2.25 -6.71 -1.69
N ILE A 379 -2.18 -7.35 -0.52
CA ILE A 379 -2.15 -6.65 0.77
C ILE A 379 -0.92 -5.74 0.87
N SER A 380 0.26 -6.23 0.45
CA SER A 380 1.47 -5.39 0.42
C SER A 380 1.35 -4.21 -0.55
N GLY A 381 0.64 -4.36 -1.67
CA GLY A 381 0.38 -3.27 -2.62
C GLY A 381 -0.57 -2.23 -2.05
N MET A 382 -1.64 -2.66 -1.36
CA MET A 382 -2.55 -1.74 -0.66
C MET A 382 -1.84 -0.95 0.46
N LEU A 383 -0.94 -1.59 1.21
CA LEU A 383 -0.12 -0.91 2.22
C LEU A 383 0.80 0.15 1.59
N LEU A 384 1.45 -0.15 0.47
CA LEU A 384 2.28 0.82 -0.25
C LEU A 384 1.46 1.95 -0.88
N ALA A 385 0.22 1.68 -1.29
CA ALA A 385 -0.72 2.66 -1.82
C ALA A 385 -1.43 3.48 -0.72
N GLY A 386 -1.03 3.34 0.56
CA GLY A 386 -1.53 4.16 1.66
C GLY A 386 -2.96 3.85 2.09
N PHE A 387 -3.49 2.64 1.82
CA PHE A 387 -4.83 2.27 2.27
C PHE A 387 -4.90 2.16 3.81
N GLY A 388 -5.90 2.80 4.41
CA GLY A 388 -6.14 2.76 5.85
C GLY A 388 -6.44 1.35 6.38
N TRP A 389 -6.15 1.12 7.66
CA TRP A 389 -6.20 -0.21 8.30
C TRP A 389 -7.53 -0.94 8.13
N PHE A 390 -8.65 -0.23 8.14
CA PHE A 390 -9.98 -0.80 7.86
C PHE A 390 -10.03 -1.55 6.52
N TRP A 391 -9.51 -0.95 5.45
CA TRP A 391 -9.49 -1.55 4.11
C TRP A 391 -8.54 -2.75 4.03
N ILE A 392 -7.40 -2.68 4.71
CA ILE A 392 -6.44 -3.79 4.82
C ILE A 392 -7.08 -4.99 5.52
N VAL A 393 -7.76 -4.76 6.65
CA VAL A 393 -8.48 -5.81 7.39
C VAL A 393 -9.63 -6.37 6.56
N LEU A 394 -10.45 -5.52 5.94
CA LEU A 394 -11.56 -5.95 5.09
C LEU A 394 -11.07 -6.84 3.92
N MET A 395 -10.03 -6.41 3.20
CA MET A 395 -9.47 -7.21 2.10
C MET A 395 -8.85 -8.51 2.61
N SER A 396 -8.20 -8.50 3.78
CA SER A 396 -7.67 -9.71 4.41
C SER A 396 -8.77 -10.71 4.76
N VAL A 397 -9.91 -10.23 5.29
CA VAL A 397 -11.10 -11.06 5.57
C VAL A 397 -11.70 -11.62 4.27
N VAL A 398 -11.79 -10.82 3.20
CA VAL A 398 -12.24 -11.29 1.88
C VAL A 398 -11.31 -12.38 1.33
N LEU A 399 -9.99 -12.18 1.40
CA LEU A 399 -8.99 -13.15 0.95
C LEU A 399 -9.08 -14.47 1.72
N VAL A 400 -9.18 -14.42 3.05
CA VAL A 400 -9.38 -15.62 3.88
C VAL A 400 -10.73 -16.28 3.56
N GLY A 401 -11.79 -15.50 3.35
CA GLY A 401 -13.10 -16.00 2.92
C GLY A 401 -13.06 -16.74 1.58
N VAL A 402 -12.35 -16.21 0.58
CA VAL A 402 -12.11 -16.88 -0.71
C VAL A 402 -11.29 -18.16 -0.51
N ALA A 403 -10.23 -18.13 0.30
CA ALA A 403 -9.39 -19.30 0.59
C ALA A 403 -10.17 -20.45 1.26
N VAL A 404 -10.95 -20.13 2.29
CA VAL A 404 -11.80 -21.08 3.01
C VAL A 404 -12.94 -21.56 2.11
N GLY A 405 -13.59 -20.66 1.38
CA GLY A 405 -14.66 -20.98 0.43
C GLY A 405 -14.23 -21.94 -0.66
N LEU A 406 -13.09 -21.68 -1.32
CA LEU A 406 -12.49 -22.60 -2.30
C LEU A 406 -12.17 -23.97 -1.68
N THR A 407 -11.58 -23.98 -0.48
CA THR A 407 -11.18 -25.23 0.20
C THR A 407 -12.40 -26.06 0.59
N PHE A 408 -13.43 -25.42 1.16
CA PHE A 408 -14.69 -26.06 1.51
C PHE A 408 -15.43 -26.56 0.27
N TRP A 409 -15.54 -25.74 -0.78
CA TRP A 409 -16.19 -26.11 -2.03
C TRP A 409 -15.52 -27.31 -2.69
N VAL A 410 -14.17 -27.31 -2.79
CA VAL A 410 -13.42 -28.46 -3.33
C VAL A 410 -13.64 -29.71 -2.48
N ARG A 411 -13.66 -29.61 -1.14
CA ARG A 411 -13.92 -30.75 -0.24
C ARG A 411 -15.35 -31.27 -0.39
N ALA A 412 -16.36 -30.39 -0.40
CA ALA A 412 -17.76 -30.75 -0.55
C ALA A 412 -18.05 -31.44 -1.90
N PHE A 413 -17.51 -30.92 -3.01
CA PHE A 413 -17.66 -31.54 -4.33
C PHE A 413 -16.89 -32.86 -4.45
N THR A 414 -15.72 -33.00 -3.81
CA THR A 414 -14.99 -34.28 -3.77
C THR A 414 -15.76 -35.33 -2.96
N ASN A 415 -16.33 -34.96 -1.82
CA ASN A 415 -17.16 -35.86 -1.00
C ASN A 415 -18.46 -36.27 -1.71
N ARG A 416 -19.12 -35.35 -2.43
CA ARG A 416 -20.29 -35.67 -3.27
C ARG A 416 -19.94 -36.70 -4.36
N LYS A 417 -18.76 -36.61 -4.97
CA LYS A 417 -18.30 -37.62 -5.94
C LYS A 417 -18.13 -38.99 -5.29
N LEU A 418 -17.45 -39.06 -4.14
CA LEU A 418 -17.26 -40.32 -3.41
C LEU A 418 -18.59 -40.94 -3.00
N ARG A 419 -19.59 -40.12 -2.62
CA ARG A 419 -20.92 -40.62 -2.27
C ARG A 419 -21.68 -41.14 -3.47
N LYS A 420 -21.74 -40.41 -4.60
CA LYS A 420 -22.36 -40.91 -5.84
C LYS A 420 -21.69 -42.18 -6.38
N GLY A 421 -20.37 -42.27 -6.30
CA GLY A 421 -19.62 -43.45 -6.73
C GLY A 421 -19.87 -44.67 -5.84
N ARG A 422 -20.24 -44.46 -4.57
CA ARG A 422 -20.68 -45.53 -3.67
C ARG A 422 -22.15 -45.87 -3.89
N GLU A 423 -23.04 -44.89 -3.95
CA GLU A 423 -24.47 -45.08 -4.25
C GLU A 423 -24.66 -45.89 -5.55
N GLY A 424 -23.93 -45.57 -6.62
CA GLY A 424 -23.98 -46.32 -7.87
C GLY A 424 -23.22 -47.66 -7.88
N TYR A 425 -22.30 -47.89 -6.95
CA TYR A 425 -21.70 -49.22 -6.74
C TYR A 425 -22.70 -50.12 -6.00
N ASP A 426 -23.24 -49.64 -4.88
CA ASP A 426 -24.23 -50.34 -4.06
C ASP A 426 -25.48 -50.69 -4.92
N GLU A 427 -25.96 -49.77 -5.77
CA GLU A 427 -27.07 -50.00 -6.73
C GLU A 427 -26.72 -51.03 -7.83
N SER A 428 -25.46 -51.09 -8.26
CA SER A 428 -25.00 -52.11 -9.21
C SER A 428 -24.82 -53.50 -8.58
N GLU A 429 -24.50 -53.56 -7.29
CA GLU A 429 -24.31 -54.79 -6.52
C GLU A 429 -25.68 -55.42 -6.18
N ASP A 430 -26.67 -54.61 -5.77
CA ASP A 430 -28.06 -55.04 -5.58
C ASP A 430 -28.73 -55.52 -6.88
N ALA A 431 -28.35 -54.97 -8.04
CA ALA A 431 -28.91 -55.36 -9.35
C ALA A 431 -28.34 -56.67 -9.92
N LEU A 432 -27.27 -57.25 -9.36
CA LEU A 432 -26.48 -58.34 -9.97
C LEU A 432 -26.59 -59.71 -9.27
N MET A 433 -27.48 -59.87 -8.29
CA MET A 433 -27.77 -61.18 -7.69
C MET A 433 -28.83 -61.93 -8.52
N PRO A 434 -28.41 -62.91 -9.34
CA PRO A 434 -28.23 -64.25 -8.75
C PRO A 434 -26.98 -65.02 -9.23
N TRP A 435 -26.19 -65.50 -8.26
CA TRP A 435 -25.31 -66.68 -8.33
C TRP A 435 -24.56 -66.97 -9.65
N LYS A 436 -23.31 -66.48 -9.75
CA LYS A 436 -22.14 -67.36 -9.94
C LYS A 436 -20.82 -66.71 -9.56
N ALA A 437 -19.84 -67.53 -9.23
CA ALA A 437 -18.48 -67.13 -8.86
C ALA A 437 -17.61 -66.80 -10.08
N ASP A 438 -16.52 -66.08 -9.80
CA ASP A 438 -15.38 -65.75 -10.67
C ASP A 438 -15.69 -65.01 -11.99
N GLN A 439 -15.41 -63.70 -12.02
CA GLN A 439 -14.34 -63.22 -12.90
C GLN A 439 -13.82 -61.81 -12.57
N GLU A 440 -12.61 -61.58 -13.07
CA GLU A 440 -11.68 -60.47 -12.88
C GLU A 440 -12.26 -59.09 -13.20
N GLY A 441 -11.80 -58.07 -12.46
CA GLY A 441 -12.32 -56.70 -12.59
C GLY A 441 -11.75 -55.95 -13.79
N GLU A 442 -12.66 -55.44 -14.65
CA GLU A 442 -12.37 -54.49 -15.72
C GLU A 442 -13.41 -53.35 -15.76
N TYR A 443 -13.13 -52.37 -16.63
CA TYR A 443 -14.01 -51.29 -17.09
C TYR A 443 -14.28 -50.09 -16.14
N PHE A 444 -13.80 -48.92 -16.60
CA PHE A 444 -14.74 -47.84 -16.93
C PHE A 444 -14.26 -47.15 -18.21
N VAL A 445 -14.96 -47.41 -19.31
CA VAL A 445 -14.70 -46.81 -20.63
C VAL A 445 -15.33 -45.41 -20.67
N LEU A 446 -14.65 -44.46 -21.32
CA LEU A 446 -15.25 -43.18 -21.70
C LEU A 446 -15.73 -43.32 -23.15
N GLY A 447 -17.01 -43.01 -23.40
CA GLY A 447 -17.61 -43.14 -24.72
C GLY A 447 -17.15 -42.07 -25.71
N GLU A 448 -16.71 -42.55 -26.88
CA GLU A 448 -17.07 -42.03 -28.21
C GLU A 448 -18.55 -42.43 -28.48
N GLU A 449 -19.37 -41.78 -29.31
CA GLU A 449 -19.25 -40.63 -30.22
C GLU A 449 -20.69 -40.15 -30.52
N GLU A 450 -20.87 -38.89 -30.95
CA GLU A 450 -22.01 -38.50 -31.81
C GLU A 450 -21.45 -37.63 -32.93
N GLU A 451 -21.34 -38.22 -34.13
CA GLU A 451 -21.01 -37.54 -35.38
C GLU A 451 -22.28 -36.98 -36.02
N GLU A 452 -22.25 -35.72 -36.46
CA GLU A 452 -23.14 -35.22 -37.51
C GLU A 452 -22.30 -34.40 -38.49
N ASP A 453 -22.07 -34.90 -39.71
CA ASP A 453 -21.63 -34.09 -40.85
C ASP A 453 -22.08 -34.69 -42.20
N PHE A 454 -22.47 -33.78 -43.11
CA PHE A 454 -23.15 -34.05 -44.39
C PHE A 454 -22.98 -32.77 -45.26
N VAL A 455 -22.65 -32.75 -46.56
CA VAL A 455 -22.73 -33.74 -47.67
C VAL A 455 -21.42 -33.67 -48.52
N HIS A 456 -21.28 -34.61 -49.46
CA HIS A 456 -20.35 -34.61 -50.62
C HIS A 456 -19.90 -33.24 -51.20
N ASP A 457 -18.68 -33.26 -51.76
CA ASP A 457 -18.49 -32.87 -53.17
C ASP A 457 -17.42 -33.78 -53.82
N ASP A 458 -17.62 -34.15 -55.09
CA ASP A 458 -16.87 -35.20 -55.79
C ASP A 458 -15.74 -34.65 -56.69
N VAL A 459 -14.57 -35.31 -56.71
CA VAL A 459 -13.61 -35.19 -57.84
C VAL A 459 -12.90 -36.54 -58.08
N GLU A 460 -13.00 -37.05 -59.31
CA GLU A 460 -12.26 -38.21 -59.79
C GLU A 460 -10.74 -37.95 -59.88
N LEU A 461 -9.90 -38.97 -59.68
CA LEU A 461 -9.09 -39.49 -60.79
C LEU A 461 -8.49 -40.88 -60.52
N SER A 462 -8.41 -41.67 -61.59
CA SER A 462 -7.73 -42.97 -61.73
C SER A 462 -6.21 -42.92 -61.50
N ASP A 463 -5.57 -44.02 -61.05
CA ASP A 463 -4.92 -44.98 -61.97
C ASP A 463 -4.43 -46.29 -61.27
N MET A 464 -4.02 -47.28 -62.07
CA MET A 464 -3.69 -48.68 -61.75
C MET A 464 -2.35 -48.91 -61.03
N GLY A 465 -2.15 -50.12 -60.47
CA GLY A 465 -0.79 -50.66 -60.25
C GLY A 465 -0.67 -51.84 -59.26
N ASP A 466 -0.68 -53.08 -59.77
CA ASP A 466 -0.46 -54.34 -59.01
C ASP A 466 1.07 -54.67 -58.88
N PRO A 467 1.57 -55.86 -58.44
CA PRO A 467 2.09 -55.99 -57.08
C PRO A 467 3.53 -56.56 -56.96
N GLY A 468 4.04 -56.55 -55.72
CA GLY A 468 4.79 -57.69 -55.17
C GLY A 468 6.32 -57.69 -55.28
N HIS A 469 6.97 -57.91 -54.13
CA HIS A 469 7.95 -58.99 -53.98
C HIS A 469 8.15 -59.34 -52.49
N GLY A 470 7.90 -60.59 -52.10
CA GLY A 470 8.20 -61.07 -50.76
C GLY A 470 9.65 -61.56 -50.61
N ARG A 471 10.12 -61.68 -49.35
CA ARG A 471 11.12 -62.67 -48.90
C ARG A 471 11.16 -62.81 -47.37
N ASP A 472 11.02 -64.03 -46.88
CA ASP A 472 11.33 -64.47 -45.52
C ASP A 472 12.80 -64.23 -45.14
N ARG A 473 13.06 -64.10 -43.83
CA ARG A 473 13.89 -65.07 -43.07
C ARG A 473 13.81 -64.89 -41.55
N SER A 474 13.98 -66.01 -40.86
CA SER A 474 13.85 -66.27 -39.42
C SER A 474 15.09 -65.89 -38.58
N GLY A 475 14.95 -65.93 -37.23
CA GLY A 475 16.00 -65.63 -36.23
C GLY A 475 17.10 -66.70 -36.08
N PRO A 476 17.74 -66.96 -34.89
CA PRO A 476 17.21 -66.78 -33.52
C PRO A 476 18.25 -66.44 -32.37
N TYR A 477 17.81 -66.47 -31.08
CA TYR A 477 18.50 -66.85 -29.79
C TYR A 477 19.99 -66.47 -29.48
N ASP A 478 20.48 -66.18 -28.26
CA ASP A 478 19.94 -65.94 -26.88
C ASP A 478 21.03 -65.19 -26.00
N PRO A 479 21.25 -65.31 -24.65
CA PRO A 479 21.54 -64.12 -23.82
C PRO A 479 22.89 -64.17 -23.02
N ILE A 480 23.21 -63.11 -22.25
CA ILE A 480 24.20 -63.20 -21.15
C ILE A 480 23.72 -62.46 -19.89
N LEU A 481 23.58 -63.22 -18.79
CA LEU A 481 23.59 -62.74 -17.41
C LEU A 481 25.00 -62.91 -16.82
N ARG A 482 25.47 -61.96 -16.01
CA ARG A 482 26.33 -62.31 -14.86
C ARG A 482 26.20 -61.33 -13.69
N LYS A 483 26.09 -61.91 -12.50
CA LYS A 483 26.06 -61.26 -11.19
C LYS A 483 27.43 -61.39 -10.52
N SER A 484 27.85 -60.41 -9.74
CA SER A 484 28.86 -60.60 -8.68
C SER A 484 28.69 -59.54 -7.59
N ASP A 485 28.49 -60.02 -6.37
CA ASP A 485 28.27 -59.21 -5.15
C ASP A 485 29.60 -58.82 -4.48
N ALA A 486 29.61 -57.68 -3.77
CA ALA A 486 30.50 -57.29 -2.65
C ALA A 486 30.03 -55.90 -2.14
N ASN A 487 29.89 -55.63 -0.84
CA ASN A 487 30.10 -56.44 0.36
C ASN A 487 29.18 -55.90 1.48
#